data_AF-A0A529HNT5-F1
#
_entry.id   AF-A0A529HNT5-F1
#
_cell.length_a   1.000
_cell.length_b   1.000
_cell.length_c   1.000
_cell.angle_alpha   90.00
_cell.angle_beta   90.00
_cell.angle_gamma   90.00
#
_symmetry.space_group_name_H-M   'P 1'
#
loop_
_entity.id
_entity.type
_entity.pdbx_description
1 polymer ?
#
loop_
_entity_poly.entity_id
_entity_poly.type
_entity_poly.pdbx_seq_one_letter_code
_entity_poly.pdbx_strand_id
1 'polypeptide(L)'
;RIEIGVLYSRSGSYKLVSDACRTGAMRAIADINADRSCGIELAPVERDPQSNADLYATLCEDIFRTSSARHVIGCITSWSRKETIPVLEKAGGMLWYACPYEGFEANEHVVYMHACPNQHLVPLMAHVAPRFGANGFLLGSNYIWG
;
A
#
# COMPACT_ATOMS: atom_id res chain seq x y z
N ARG A 1 -19.68 10.73 -9.14
CA ARG A 1 -18.22 10.80 -9.33
C ARG A 1 -17.54 11.08 -7.99
N ILE A 2 -16.58 10.26 -7.60
CA ILE A 2 -15.85 10.29 -6.34
C ILE A 2 -14.36 10.24 -6.68
N GLU A 3 -13.56 11.17 -6.15
CA GLU A 3 -12.11 11.14 -6.38
C GLU A 3 -11.43 10.18 -5.40
N ILE A 4 -10.48 9.40 -5.90
CA ILE A 4 -9.70 8.43 -5.12
C ILE A 4 -8.21 8.64 -5.38
N GLY A 5 -7.44 8.78 -4.32
CA GLY A 5 -5.98 8.92 -4.41
C GLY A 5 -5.33 7.61 -4.83
N VAL A 6 -4.34 7.68 -5.72
CA VAL A 6 -3.49 6.54 -6.08
C VAL A 6 -2.03 6.96 -5.86
N LEU A 7 -1.38 6.33 -4.89
CA LEU A 7 -0.05 6.72 -4.41
C LEU A 7 0.92 5.54 -4.53
N TYR A 8 1.38 5.31 -5.75
CA TYR A 8 2.30 4.23 -6.11
C TYR A 8 3.47 4.77 -6.93
N SER A 9 4.67 4.31 -6.58
CA SER A 9 5.89 4.65 -7.32
C SER A 9 5.88 4.06 -8.73
N ARG A 10 6.36 4.81 -9.72
CA ARG A 10 6.50 4.35 -11.11
C ARG A 10 7.95 4.15 -11.54
N SER A 11 8.88 4.46 -10.65
CA SER A 11 10.33 4.34 -10.82
C SER A 11 11.01 3.94 -9.50
N GLY A 12 12.31 3.62 -9.58
CA GLY A 12 13.14 3.25 -8.43
C GLY A 12 13.09 1.76 -8.05
N SER A 13 13.64 1.44 -6.88
CA SER A 13 13.88 0.07 -6.41
C SER A 13 12.61 -0.77 -6.22
N TYR A 14 11.47 -0.14 -5.94
CA TYR A 14 10.20 -0.84 -5.69
C TYR A 14 9.27 -0.85 -6.91
N LYS A 15 9.76 -0.42 -8.09
CA LYS A 15 8.95 -0.27 -9.31
C LYS A 15 8.12 -1.49 -9.65
N LEU A 16 8.70 -2.69 -9.60
CA LEU A 16 7.99 -3.92 -10.01
C LEU A 16 6.77 -4.22 -9.14
N VAL A 17 6.92 -4.17 -7.82
CA VAL A 17 5.81 -4.41 -6.88
C VAL A 17 4.78 -3.28 -6.98
N SER A 18 5.26 -2.04 -7.08
CA SER A 18 4.42 -0.86 -7.18
C SER A 18 3.58 -0.83 -8.46
N ASP A 19 4.16 -1.21 -9.61
CA ASP A 19 3.44 -1.34 -10.87
C ASP A 19 2.37 -2.42 -10.82
N ALA A 20 2.65 -3.56 -10.18
CA ALA A 20 1.68 -4.63 -10.01
C ALA A 20 0.48 -4.15 -9.17
N CYS A 21 0.72 -3.52 -8.02
CA CYS A 21 -0.32 -2.96 -7.17
C CYS A 21 -1.12 -1.87 -7.88
N ARG A 22 -0.43 -0.92 -8.55
CA ARG A 22 -1.06 0.14 -9.33
C ARG A 22 -1.93 -0.43 -10.45
N THR A 23 -1.44 -1.42 -11.19
CA THR A 23 -2.20 -2.06 -12.26
C THR A 23 -3.47 -2.71 -11.73
N GLY A 24 -3.40 -3.39 -10.57
CA GLY A 24 -4.57 -3.94 -9.90
C GLY A 24 -5.59 -2.87 -9.52
N ALA A 25 -5.14 -1.80 -8.87
CA ALA A 25 -6.01 -0.69 -8.47
C ALA A 25 -6.69 0.00 -9.66
N MET A 26 -5.94 0.29 -10.73
CA MET A 26 -6.49 0.95 -11.92
C MET A 26 -7.47 0.05 -12.68
N ARG A 27 -7.25 -1.27 -12.69
CA ARG A 27 -8.22 -2.23 -13.24
C ARG A 27 -9.50 -2.27 -12.42
N ALA A 28 -9.41 -2.35 -11.10
CA ALA A 28 -10.59 -2.32 -10.23
C ALA A 28 -11.40 -1.03 -10.41
N ILE A 29 -10.74 0.12 -10.55
CA ILE A 29 -11.40 1.40 -10.88
C ILE A 29 -12.12 1.32 -12.23
N ALA A 30 -11.48 0.76 -13.25
CA ALA A 30 -12.09 0.61 -14.57
C ALA A 30 -13.31 -0.31 -14.55
N ASP A 31 -13.22 -1.44 -13.83
CA ASP A 31 -14.31 -2.40 -13.69
C ASP A 31 -15.52 -1.78 -12.97
N ILE A 32 -15.28 -1.05 -11.86
CA ILE A 32 -16.31 -0.32 -11.13
C ILE A 32 -16.99 0.73 -12.02
N ASN A 33 -16.20 1.49 -12.79
CA ASN A 33 -16.74 2.53 -13.67
C ASN A 33 -17.51 1.97 -14.87
N ALA A 34 -17.19 0.74 -15.30
CA ALA A 34 -17.92 0.05 -16.35
C ALA A 34 -19.26 -0.52 -15.84
N ASP A 35 -19.37 -0.82 -14.54
CA ASP A 35 -20.58 -1.34 -13.92
C ASP A 35 -21.58 -0.23 -13.57
N ARG A 36 -22.57 -0.04 -14.46
CA ARG A 36 -23.66 0.92 -14.27
C ARG A 36 -24.53 0.65 -13.04
N SER A 37 -24.53 -0.57 -12.50
CA SER A 37 -25.31 -0.94 -11.31
C SER A 37 -24.67 -0.43 -10.01
N CYS A 38 -23.37 -0.12 -10.04
CA CYS A 38 -22.62 0.33 -8.86
C CYS A 38 -23.06 1.72 -8.38
N GLY A 39 -23.67 2.54 -9.26
CA GLY A 39 -24.21 3.87 -8.92
C GLY A 39 -23.14 4.92 -8.57
N ILE A 40 -21.86 4.57 -8.70
CA ILE A 40 -20.71 5.44 -8.45
C ILE A 40 -19.78 5.45 -9.66
N GLU A 41 -18.91 6.46 -9.71
CA GLU A 41 -17.83 6.58 -10.69
C GLU A 41 -16.60 7.05 -9.93
N LEU A 42 -15.51 6.31 -10.01
CA LEU A 42 -14.24 6.61 -9.37
C LEU A 42 -13.32 7.37 -10.33
N ALA A 43 -12.80 8.51 -9.90
CA ALA A 43 -11.84 9.32 -10.63
C ALA A 43 -10.47 9.29 -9.92
N PRO A 44 -9.45 8.61 -10.49
CA PRO A 44 -8.15 8.49 -9.84
C PRO A 44 -7.38 9.82 -9.86
N VAL A 45 -6.83 10.20 -8.72
CA VAL A 45 -5.89 11.32 -8.55
C VAL A 45 -4.53 10.72 -8.20
N GLU A 46 -3.67 10.62 -9.20
CA GLU A 46 -2.39 9.91 -9.06
C GLU A 46 -1.24 10.82 -8.64
N ARG A 47 -0.34 10.30 -7.80
CA ARG A 47 0.99 10.87 -7.54
C ARG A 47 2.04 9.76 -7.55
N ASP A 48 3.26 10.12 -7.98
CA ASP A 48 4.39 9.20 -8.12
C ASP A 48 5.50 9.55 -7.12
N PRO A 49 5.69 8.76 -6.05
CA PRO A 49 6.74 8.98 -5.05
C PRO A 49 8.13 8.52 -5.48
N GLN A 50 8.30 7.89 -6.65
CA GLN A 50 9.62 7.53 -7.21
C GLN A 50 10.49 6.64 -6.30
N SER A 51 9.87 5.75 -5.53
CA SER A 51 10.52 4.91 -4.50
C SER A 51 11.19 5.70 -3.36
N ASN A 52 10.88 6.99 -3.20
CA ASN A 52 11.35 7.79 -2.09
C ASN A 52 10.27 7.85 -0.99
N ALA A 53 10.57 7.25 0.18
CA ALA A 53 9.66 7.22 1.32
C ALA A 53 9.24 8.63 1.79
N ASP A 54 10.17 9.58 1.77
CA ASP A 54 9.96 10.95 2.25
C ASP A 54 8.94 11.72 1.39
N LEU A 55 8.73 11.30 0.13
CA LEU A 55 7.76 11.94 -0.76
C LEU A 55 6.32 11.46 -0.52
N TYR A 56 6.10 10.32 0.13
CA TYR A 56 4.74 9.76 0.28
C TYR A 56 3.83 10.68 1.11
N ALA A 57 4.32 11.21 2.23
CA ALA A 57 3.55 12.12 3.08
C ALA A 57 3.14 13.38 2.31
N THR A 58 4.10 14.07 1.69
CA THR A 58 3.86 15.32 0.94
C THR A 58 2.92 15.09 -0.24
N LEU A 59 3.09 13.99 -0.97
CA LEU A 59 2.23 13.68 -2.12
C LEU A 59 0.82 13.25 -1.69
N CYS A 60 0.67 12.58 -0.55
CA CYS A 60 -0.64 12.30 0.05
C CYS A 60 -1.35 13.60 0.45
N GLU A 61 -0.62 14.52 1.11
CA GLU A 61 -1.16 15.84 1.47
C GLU A 61 -1.58 16.63 0.23
N ASP A 62 -0.78 16.57 -0.85
CA ASP A 62 -1.11 17.20 -2.11
C ASP A 62 -2.39 16.63 -2.76
N ILE A 63 -2.60 15.31 -2.70
CA ILE A 63 -3.86 14.69 -3.13
C ILE A 63 -5.05 15.29 -2.35
N PHE A 64 -4.95 15.35 -1.02
CA PHE A 64 -6.05 15.86 -0.18
C PHE A 64 -6.29 17.36 -0.33
N ARG A 65 -5.24 18.14 -0.65
CA ARG A 65 -5.31 19.59 -0.85
C ARG A 65 -5.86 19.96 -2.23
N THR A 66 -5.52 19.18 -3.26
CA THR A 66 -5.83 19.52 -4.66
C THR A 66 -7.05 18.77 -5.21
N SER A 67 -7.65 17.88 -4.42
CA SER A 67 -8.82 17.10 -4.81
C SER A 67 -9.79 16.89 -3.65
N SER A 68 -10.96 16.36 -3.96
CA SER A 68 -11.97 15.90 -3.00
C SER A 68 -11.69 14.51 -2.44
N ALA A 69 -10.60 13.85 -2.87
CA ALA A 69 -10.27 12.50 -2.42
C ALA A 69 -10.04 12.47 -0.91
N ARG A 70 -10.62 11.46 -0.25
CA ARG A 70 -10.35 11.13 1.17
C ARG A 70 -9.93 9.68 1.36
N HIS A 71 -10.02 8.87 0.31
CA HIS A 71 -9.47 7.53 0.28
C HIS A 71 -8.25 7.51 -0.65
N VAL A 72 -7.18 6.86 -0.22
CA VAL A 72 -5.95 6.67 -0.98
C VAL A 72 -5.67 5.17 -1.06
N ILE A 73 -5.38 4.65 -2.24
CA ILE A 73 -4.83 3.31 -2.43
C ILE A 73 -3.34 3.50 -2.73
N GLY A 74 -2.46 2.92 -1.92
CA GLY A 74 -1.04 3.23 -2.07
C GLY A 74 -0.13 2.67 -1.00
N CYS A 75 1.11 3.19 -1.01
CA CYS A 75 2.25 2.73 -0.21
C CYS A 75 2.69 1.30 -0.54
N ILE A 76 3.99 1.02 -0.37
CA ILE A 76 4.57 -0.29 -0.66
C ILE A 76 5.39 -0.80 0.53
N THR A 77 6.21 0.08 1.11
CA THR A 77 7.03 -0.25 2.27
C THR A 77 6.36 0.20 3.55
N SER A 78 6.64 -0.49 4.66
CA SER A 78 6.18 -0.05 5.99
C SER A 78 6.64 1.37 6.30
N TRP A 79 7.81 1.79 5.82
CA TRP A 79 8.26 3.18 5.95
C TRP A 79 7.32 4.15 5.22
N SER A 80 7.00 3.92 3.94
CA SER A 80 6.07 4.80 3.21
C SER A 80 4.69 4.90 3.88
N ARG A 81 4.20 3.79 4.45
CA ARG A 81 2.95 3.77 5.24
C ARG A 81 3.07 4.66 6.48
N LYS A 82 4.14 4.50 7.26
CA LYS A 82 4.38 5.27 8.49
C LYS A 82 4.49 6.76 8.26
N GLU A 83 5.15 7.19 7.18
CA GLU A 83 5.19 8.62 6.79
C GLU A 83 3.81 9.16 6.41
N THR A 84 2.95 8.32 5.82
CA THR A 84 1.64 8.74 5.34
C THR A 84 0.60 8.85 6.47
N ILE A 85 0.71 8.04 7.52
CA ILE A 85 -0.27 7.98 8.63
C ILE A 85 -0.58 9.35 9.25
N PRO A 86 0.40 10.18 9.66
CA PRO A 86 0.12 11.49 10.25
C PRO A 86 -0.69 12.43 9.33
N VAL A 87 -0.51 12.30 8.01
CA VAL A 87 -1.26 13.08 7.01
C VAL A 87 -2.71 12.60 6.93
N LEU A 88 -2.94 11.29 7.00
CA LEU A 88 -4.29 10.72 7.01
C LEU A 88 -5.07 11.17 8.25
N GLU A 89 -4.44 11.08 9.43
CA GLU A 89 -5.03 11.48 10.72
C GLU A 89 -5.43 12.96 10.70
N LYS A 90 -4.52 13.85 10.27
CA LYS A 90 -4.78 15.29 10.17
C LYS A 90 -5.89 15.62 9.17
N ALA A 91 -5.97 14.90 8.06
CA ALA A 91 -6.92 15.17 6.97
C ALA A 91 -8.26 14.42 7.10
N GLY A 92 -8.39 13.53 8.09
CA GLY A 92 -9.53 12.60 8.16
C GLY A 92 -9.60 11.66 6.96
N GLY A 93 -8.45 11.31 6.38
CA GLY A 93 -8.33 10.43 5.23
C GLY A 93 -8.19 8.96 5.60
N MET A 94 -8.28 8.07 4.61
CA MET A 94 -8.14 6.62 4.77
C MET A 94 -7.16 6.07 3.73
N LEU A 95 -6.21 5.25 4.17
CA LEU A 95 -5.31 4.49 3.30
C LEU A 95 -5.75 3.03 3.18
N TRP A 96 -5.87 2.55 1.95
CA TRP A 96 -6.06 1.14 1.63
C TRP A 96 -4.70 0.54 1.29
N TYR A 97 -4.13 -0.20 2.23
CA TYR A 97 -2.76 -0.71 2.16
C TYR A 97 -2.75 -2.19 1.75
N ALA A 98 -2.27 -2.45 0.53
CA ALA A 98 -2.37 -3.75 -0.15
C ALA A 98 -1.08 -4.60 -0.12
N CYS A 99 -0.09 -4.25 0.71
CA CYS A 99 1.20 -4.93 0.77
C CYS A 99 1.39 -5.69 2.10
N PRO A 100 2.10 -6.83 2.11
CA PRO A 100 2.45 -7.53 3.34
C PRO A 100 3.28 -6.62 4.25
N TYR A 101 3.19 -6.84 5.56
CA TYR A 101 3.90 -6.04 6.55
C TYR A 101 4.19 -6.79 7.84
N GLU A 102 4.93 -6.14 8.73
CA GLU A 102 5.47 -6.69 9.98
C GLU A 102 4.42 -7.05 11.03
N GLY A 103 3.17 -6.61 10.86
CA GLY A 103 2.16 -6.66 11.91
C GLY A 103 2.42 -5.60 12.98
N PHE A 104 1.91 -5.81 14.20
CA PHE A 104 2.13 -4.95 15.37
C PHE A 104 1.83 -3.44 15.15
N GLU A 105 0.98 -3.13 14.18
CA GLU A 105 0.48 -1.79 13.91
C GLU A 105 -1.03 -1.86 13.72
N ALA A 106 -1.74 -0.97 14.38
CA ALA A 106 -3.17 -0.76 14.24
C ALA A 106 -3.40 0.74 14.18
N ASN A 107 -4.07 1.20 13.13
CA ASN A 107 -4.41 2.60 12.93
C ASN A 107 -5.79 2.69 12.29
N GLU A 108 -6.64 3.57 12.83
CA GLU A 108 -8.04 3.73 12.38
C GLU A 108 -8.13 4.30 10.96
N HIS A 109 -7.08 4.97 10.49
CA HIS A 109 -6.99 5.54 9.14
C HIS A 109 -6.39 4.59 8.11
N VAL A 110 -6.10 3.33 8.46
CA VAL A 110 -5.49 2.36 7.55
C VAL A 110 -6.28 1.06 7.50
N VAL A 111 -6.74 0.71 6.30
CA VAL A 111 -7.30 -0.61 5.99
C VAL A 111 -6.16 -1.51 5.50
N TYR A 112 -5.72 -2.44 6.36
CA TYR A 112 -4.70 -3.43 6.04
C TYR A 112 -5.32 -4.59 5.27
N MET A 113 -5.03 -4.69 3.98
CA MET A 113 -5.66 -5.66 3.08
C MET A 113 -4.78 -6.90 2.78
N HIS A 114 -3.59 -6.97 3.35
CA HIS A 114 -2.64 -8.04 3.08
C HIS A 114 -2.10 -8.70 4.35
N ALA A 115 -1.46 -9.85 4.17
CA ALA A 115 -0.96 -10.73 5.22
C ALA A 115 0.08 -10.10 6.17
N CYS A 116 -0.11 -10.36 7.46
CA CYS A 116 0.88 -10.27 8.55
C CYS A 116 1.73 -11.55 8.65
N PRO A 117 2.84 -11.57 9.42
CA PRO A 117 3.75 -12.72 9.48
C PRO A 117 3.08 -14.05 9.85
N ASN A 118 2.07 -14.03 10.71
CA ASN A 118 1.31 -15.24 11.08
C ASN A 118 0.52 -15.85 9.91
N GLN A 119 0.23 -15.09 8.86
CA GLN A 119 -0.57 -15.52 7.72
C GLN A 119 0.28 -16.04 6.55
N HIS A 120 1.58 -15.72 6.49
CA HIS A 120 2.44 -16.15 5.38
C HIS A 120 3.83 -16.66 5.82
N LEU A 121 4.50 -15.99 6.76
CA LEU A 121 5.86 -16.33 7.18
C LEU A 121 5.86 -17.54 8.13
N VAL A 122 4.96 -17.57 9.12
CA VAL A 122 4.84 -18.71 10.05
C VAL A 122 4.46 -19.99 9.30
N PRO A 123 3.46 -20.00 8.40
CA PRO A 123 3.18 -21.17 7.55
C PRO A 123 4.36 -21.57 6.67
N LEU A 124 5.07 -20.61 6.09
CA LEU A 124 6.26 -20.88 5.27
C LEU A 124 7.35 -21.56 6.09
N MET A 125 7.67 -21.06 7.28
CA MET A 125 8.68 -21.65 8.15
C MET A 125 8.27 -23.04 8.65
N ALA A 126 6.98 -23.23 9.00
CA ALA A 126 6.44 -24.53 9.36
C ALA A 126 6.51 -25.55 8.19
N HIS A 127 6.50 -25.07 6.94
CA HIS A 127 6.67 -25.92 5.77
C HIS A 127 8.14 -26.23 5.48
N VAL A 128 9.02 -25.23 5.57
CA VAL A 128 10.43 -25.31 5.15
C VAL A 128 11.30 -26.00 6.20
N ALA A 129 11.18 -25.64 7.48
CA ALA A 129 12.08 -26.16 8.52
C ALA A 129 12.06 -27.70 8.66
N PRO A 130 10.90 -28.39 8.60
CA PRO A 130 10.89 -29.86 8.66
C PRO A 130 11.49 -30.55 7.42
N ARG A 131 11.55 -29.86 6.28
CA ARG A 131 12.02 -30.42 4.99
C ARG A 131 13.50 -30.18 4.75
N PHE A 132 14.00 -29.02 5.16
CA PHE A 132 15.35 -28.56 4.82
C PHE A 132 16.24 -28.35 6.05
N GLY A 133 15.70 -28.52 7.27
CA GLY A 133 16.41 -28.32 8.52
C GLY A 133 16.33 -26.88 9.04
N ALA A 134 16.76 -26.68 10.29
CA ALA A 134 16.69 -25.40 10.99
C ALA A 134 17.98 -24.55 10.89
N ASN A 135 19.06 -25.11 10.30
CA ASN A 135 20.34 -24.42 10.17
C ASN A 135 20.40 -23.67 8.83
N GLY A 136 19.91 -22.43 8.83
CA GLY A 136 19.90 -21.54 7.67
C GLY A 136 20.41 -20.14 7.99
N PHE A 137 20.59 -19.34 6.93
CA PHE A 137 20.91 -17.91 7.03
C PHE A 137 19.70 -17.08 6.59
N LEU A 138 19.46 -15.96 7.26
CA LEU A 138 18.47 -14.97 6.86
C LEU A 138 19.18 -13.86 6.08
N LEU A 139 18.63 -13.50 4.92
CA LEU A 139 19.09 -12.40 4.09
C LEU A 139 17.88 -11.54 3.73
N GLY A 140 18.01 -10.23 3.93
CA GLY A 140 17.03 -9.30 3.42
C GLY A 140 17.54 -7.87 3.40
N SER A 141 16.63 -6.95 3.09
CA SER A 141 16.99 -5.56 2.82
C SER A 141 17.18 -4.80 4.12
N ASN A 142 18.10 -3.84 4.16
CA ASN A 142 18.32 -3.02 5.35
C ASN A 142 17.20 -1.97 5.58
N TYR A 143 16.01 -2.44 5.94
CA TYR A 143 14.88 -1.61 6.39
C TYR A 143 13.92 -2.46 7.26
N ILE A 144 12.94 -1.81 7.89
CA ILE A 144 12.12 -2.39 8.97
C ILE A 144 11.39 -3.72 8.67
N TRP A 145 11.10 -4.04 7.41
CA TRP A 145 10.48 -5.32 7.02
C TRP A 145 11.49 -6.36 6.52
N GLY A 146 12.66 -5.91 6.07
CA GLY A 146 13.65 -6.76 5.41
C GLY A 146 14.50 -7.57 6.36
#